data_AF-A0A516ISI6-F1
#
_entry.id   AF-A0A516ISI6-F1
#
_cell.length_a   1.000
_cell.length_b   1.000
_cell.length_c   1.000
_cell.angle_alpha   90.00
_cell.angle_beta   90.00
_cell.angle_gamma   90.00
#
_symmetry.space_group_name_H-M   'P 1'
#
loop_
_entity.id
_entity.type
_entity.pdbx_description
1 polymer ?
#
loop_
_entity_poly.entity_id
_entity_poly.type
_entity_poly.pdbx_seq_one_letter_code
_entity_poly.pdbx_strand_id
1 'polypeptide(L)' 'MPRGEDLLLGLVALLLAALLARRIYVAMGTGEIPLYRTRIKRSVAGEGKFRALVALNALVALGILLIAADLLFGLGLRPR' A
#
# COMPACT_ATOMS: atom_id res chain seq x y z
N MET A 1 0.82 -24.78 10.81
CA MET A 1 2.09 -24.03 10.95
C MET A 1 2.34 -23.31 9.63
N PRO A 2 2.58 -21.99 9.64
CA PRO A 2 2.96 -21.27 8.41
C PRO A 2 4.23 -21.90 7.84
N ARG A 3 4.25 -22.19 6.54
CA ARG A 3 5.45 -22.70 5.88
C ARG A 3 6.49 -21.57 5.87
N GLY A 4 7.79 -21.91 5.84
CA GLY A 4 8.86 -20.89 5.82
C GLY A 4 8.69 -19.85 4.69
N GLU A 5 8.13 -20.27 3.55
CA GLU A 5 7.74 -19.38 2.45
C GLU A 5 6.63 -18.38 2.83
N ASP A 6 5.60 -18.79 3.58
CA ASP A 6 4.52 -17.90 4.00
C ASP A 6 5.03 -16.78 4.90
N LEU A 7 5.99 -17.08 5.78
CA LEU A 7 6.64 -16.10 6.65
C LEU A 7 7.44 -15.07 5.83
N LEU A 8 8.21 -15.52 4.85
CA LEU A 8 8.99 -14.65 3.97
C LEU A 8 8.06 -13.78 3.11
N LEU A 9 7.03 -14.37 2.50
CA LEU A 9 6.02 -13.66 1.73
C LEU A 9 5.27 -12.63 2.59
N GLY A 10 4.92 -12.99 3.83
CA GLY A 10 4.27 -12.09 4.78
C GLY A 10 5.15 -10.89 5.14
N LEU A 11 6.45 -11.10 5.39
CA LEU A 11 7.40 -10.02 5.64
C LEU A 11 7.60 -9.11 4.43
N VAL A 12 7.73 -9.69 3.23
CA VAL A 12 7.84 -8.91 1.98
C VAL A 12 6.58 -8.08 1.75
N ALA A 13 5.39 -8.67 1.93
CA ALA A 13 4.12 -7.95 1.84
C ALA A 13 4.04 -6.82 2.87
N LEU A 14 4.45 -7.05 4.11
CA LEU A 14 4.49 -6.02 5.15
C LEU A 14 5.42 -4.86 4.79
N LEU A 15 6.60 -5.16 4.25
CA LEU A 15 7.55 -4.15 3.77
C LEU A 15 6.97 -3.33 2.62
N LEU A 16 6.32 -3.98 1.65
CA LEU A 16 5.67 -3.31 0.52
C LEU A 16 4.54 -2.40 1.01
N ALA A 17 3.72 -2.85 1.96
CA ALA A 17 2.68 -2.04 2.56
C ALA A 17 3.27 -0.82 3.30
N ALA A 18 4.34 -1.00 4.07
CA ALA A 18 5.02 0.09 4.76
C ALA A 18 5.59 1.13 3.79
N LEU A 19 6.21 0.70 2.68
CA LEU A 19 6.70 1.59 1.63
C LEU A 19 5.56 2.36 0.97
N LEU A 20 4.43 1.71 0.70
CA LEU A 20 3.26 2.35 0.11
C LEU A 20 2.60 3.34 1.08
N ALA A 21 2.49 2.99 2.36
CA ALA A 21 2.00 3.87 3.42
C ALA A 21 2.88 5.13 3.56
N ARG A 22 4.21 4.96 3.56
CA ARG A 22 5.15 6.09 3.54
C ARG A 22 4.92 6.99 2.32
N ARG A 23 4.71 6.41 1.14
CA ARG A 23 4.44 7.17 -0.08
C ARG A 23 3.15 7.97 0.00
N ILE A 24 2.09 7.40 0.57
CA ILE A 24 0.82 8.09 0.83
C ILE A 24 1.03 9.25 1.81
N TYR A 25 1.74 9.01 2.91
CA TYR A 25 2.04 10.03 3.91
C TYR A 25 2.80 11.22 3.30
N VAL A 26 3.86 10.94 2.54
CA VAL A 26 4.62 11.96 1.82
C VAL A 26 3.72 12.72 0.84
N ALA A 27 2.88 12.03 0.07
CA ALA A 27 1.97 12.69 -0.87
C ALA A 27 0.96 13.61 -0.18
N MET A 28 0.41 13.22 0.96
CA MET A 28 -0.49 14.07 1.73
C MET A 28 0.19 15.35 2.23
N GLY A 29 1.45 15.25 2.68
CA GLY A 29 2.24 16.38 3.18
C GLY A 29 2.78 17.31 2.09
N THR A 30 3.23 16.76 0.96
CA THR A 30 3.81 17.56 -0.14
C THR A 30 2.77 18.01 -1.16
N GLY A 31 1.60 17.39 -1.19
CA GLY A 31 0.61 17.60 -2.25
C GLY A 31 1.07 17.07 -3.61
N GLU A 32 2.12 16.24 -3.65
CA GLU A 32 2.67 15.65 -4.87
C GLU A 32 2.71 14.13 -4.76
N ILE A 33 2.18 13.42 -5.77
CA ILE A 33 2.33 11.97 -5.88
C ILE A 33 3.55 11.70 -6.79
N PRO A 34 4.69 11.25 -6.26
CA PRO A 34 5.83 10.86 -7.07
C PRO A 34 5.51 9.54 -7.79
N LEU A 35 5.55 9.57 -9.13
CA LEU A 35 5.54 8.41 -10.02
C LEU A 35 6.97 8.16 -10.53
N TYR A 36 7.22 6.98 -11.10
CA TYR A 36 8.56 6.54 -11.51
C TYR A 36 9.32 7.57 -12.37
N ARG A 37 8.63 8.34 -13.22
CA ARG A 37 9.23 9.38 -14.08
C ARG A 37 8.55 10.75 -14.01
N THR A 38 7.50 10.90 -13.22
CA THR A 38 6.70 12.13 -13.19
C THR A 38 6.23 12.43 -11.77
N ARG A 39 5.80 13.66 -11.52
CA ARG A 39 5.16 14.03 -10.25
C ARG A 39 3.79 14.61 -10.57
N ILE A 40 2.74 14.00 -10.02
CA ILE A 40 1.40 14.56 -10.13
C ILE A 40 1.22 15.53 -8.96
N LYS A 41 1.21 16.83 -9.27
CA LYS A 41 0.91 17.87 -8.29
C LYS A 41 -0.60 18.02 -8.13
N ARG A 42 -1.06 18.23 -6.90
CA ARG A 42 -2.47 18.52 -6.59
C ARG A 42 -3.00 19.72 -7.38
N SER A 43 -2.17 20.74 -7.58
CA SER A 43 -2.52 21.95 -8.33
C SER A 43 -2.78 21.73 -9.83
N VAL A 44 -2.16 20.70 -10.42
CA VAL A 44 -2.29 20.40 -11.87
C VAL A 44 -3.42 19.40 -12.11
N ALA A 45 -3.55 18.38 -11.26
CA ALA A 45 -4.58 17.35 -11.41
C ALA A 45 -5.95 17.76 -10.86
N GLY A 46 -6.00 18.75 -9.96
CA GLY A 46 -7.18 19.10 -9.19
C GLY A 46 -7.36 18.22 -7.95
N GLU A 47 -8.03 18.77 -6.93
CA GLU A 47 -8.13 18.14 -5.61
C GLU A 47 -8.90 16.80 -5.63
N GLY A 48 -9.97 16.71 -6.42
CA GLY A 48 -10.76 15.47 -6.53
C GLY A 48 -9.94 14.29 -7.07
N LYS A 49 -9.21 14.49 -8.19
CA LYS A 49 -8.36 13.44 -8.78
C LYS A 49 -7.20 13.07 -7.86
N PHE A 50 -6.59 14.06 -7.20
CA PHE A 50 -5.53 13.81 -6.23
C PHE A 50 -6.02 12.94 -5.07
N ARG A 51 -7.15 13.30 -4.45
CA ARG A 51 -7.75 12.53 -3.35
C ARG A 51 -8.16 11.12 -3.80
N ALA A 52 -8.73 10.97 -5.00
CA ALA A 52 -9.08 9.66 -5.54
C ALA A 52 -7.84 8.76 -5.70
N LEU A 53 -6.73 9.29 -6.22
CA LEU A 53 -5.47 8.55 -6.35
C LEU A 53 -4.89 8.16 -4.98
N VAL A 54 -4.92 9.07 -4.01
CA VAL A 54 -4.48 8.78 -2.64
C VAL A 54 -5.34 7.68 -2.01
N ALA A 55 -6.67 7.78 -2.13
CA ALA A 55 -7.60 6.79 -1.61
C ALA A 55 -7.39 5.41 -2.26
N LEU A 56 -7.18 5.35 -3.57
CA LEU A 56 -6.90 4.09 -4.27
C LEU A 56 -5.60 3.44 -3.76
N ASN A 57 -4.54 4.24 -3.57
CA ASN A 57 -3.29 3.73 -2.99
C ASN A 57 -3.49 3.24 -1.56
N ALA A 58 -4.30 3.94 -0.76
CA ALA A 58 -4.62 3.52 0.60
C ALA A 58 -5.37 2.19 0.64
N LEU A 59 -6.33 1.97 -0.28
CA LEU A 59 -7.04 0.70 -0.41
C LEU A 59 -6.08 -0.44 -0.80
N VAL A 60 -5.15 -0.20 -1.72
CA VAL A 60 -4.13 -1.19 -2.09
C VAL A 60 -3.22 -1.50 -0.90
N ALA A 61 -2.76 -0.49 -0.16
CA ALA A 61 -1.94 -0.68 1.04
C ALA A 61 -2.68 -1.51 2.10
N LEU A 62 -3.97 -1.23 2.30
CA LEU A 62 -4.83 -2.00 3.20
C LEU A 62 -4.94 -3.46 2.76
N GLY A 63 -5.17 -3.72 1.47
CA GLY A 63 -5.23 -5.07 0.92
C GLY A 63 -3.93 -5.85 1.14
N ILE A 64 -2.78 -5.22 0.90
CA ILE A 64 -1.47 -5.84 1.15
C ILE A 64 -1.27 -6.11 2.65
N LEU A 65 -1.71 -5.20 3.53
CA LEU A 65 -1.66 -5.41 4.99
C LEU A 65 -2.50 -6.62 5.42
N LEU A 66 -3.69 -6.78 4.85
CA LEU A 66 -4.55 -7.94 5.15
C LEU A 66 -3.91 -9.25 4.69
N ILE A 67 -3.30 -9.26 3.50
CA ILE A 67 -2.56 -10.42 2.98
C ILE A 67 -1.35 -10.73 3.87
N ALA A 68 -0.57 -9.71 4.25
CA ALA A 68 0.56 -9.85 5.16
C ALA A 68 0.13 -10.41 6.53
N ALA A 69 -0.97 -9.87 7.08
CA ALA A 69 -1.52 -10.35 8.35
C ALA A 69 -2.00 -11.80 8.24
N ASP A 70 -2.66 -12.17 7.14
CA ASP A 70 -3.07 -13.56 6.91
C ASP A 70 -1.88 -14.52 6.74
N LEU A 71 -0.82 -14.10 6.05
CA LEU A 71 0.42 -14.87 5.87
C LEU A 71 1.18 -15.06 7.19
N LEU A 72 1.29 -14.03 8.01
CA LEU A 72 2.07 -14.04 9.24
C LEU A 72 1.32 -14.70 10.41
N PHE A 73 0.02 -14.44 10.52
CA PHE A 73 -0.80 -14.87 11.67
C PHE A 73 -1.77 -16.01 11.33
N GLY A 74 -1.90 -16.40 10.06
CA GLY A 74 -2.75 -17.53 9.65
C GLY A 74 -4.24 -17.29 9.87
N LEU A 75 -4.73 -16.08 9.57
CA LEU A 75 -6.11 -15.64 9.87
C LEU A 75 -7.20 -16.38 9.06
N GLY A 76 -6.83 -17.13 8.02
CA GLY A 76 -7.76 -17.94 7.23
C GLY A 76 -8.57 -17.13 6.20
N LEU A 77 -8.08 -15.96 5.81
CA LEU A 77 -8.71 -15.08 4.82
C LEU A 77 -8.54 -15.58 3.38
N ARG A 78 -7.67 -16.56 3.14
CA ARG A 78 -7.49 -17.23 1.84
C ARG A 78 -8.49 -18.40 1.69
N PRO A 79 -9.24 -18.49 0.58
CA PRO A 79 -9.94 -19.72 0.24
C PRO A 79 -8.90 -20.83 0.03
N ARG A 80 -9.14 -22.00 0.65
CA ARG A 80 -8.30 -23.19 0.53
C ARG A 80 -8.30 -23.74 -0.89
#